data_AF-A0A7G6SAY9-F1
#
_entry.id   AF-A0A7G6SAY9-F1
#
_cell.length_a   1.000
_cell.length_b   1.000
_cell.length_c   1.000
_cell.angle_alpha   90.00
_cell.angle_beta   90.00
_cell.angle_gamma   90.00
#
_symmetry.space_group_name_H-M   'P 1'
#
loop_
_entity.id
_entity.type
_entity.pdbx_description
1 polymer ?
#
loop_
_entity_poly.entity_id
_entity_poly.type
_entity_poly.pdbx_seq_one_letter_code
_entity_poly.pdbx_strand_id
1 'polypeptide(L)'
;MALNFPNRSRSYDAAAQQVRFIGYDGLFQVPFLVEIAAFWKGASKADPDEDDYLAAFDAARSAIQDAAHKAYAHGRKNLYVLTAGDVRG
;
A
#
# COMPACT_ATOMS: atom_id res chain seq x y z
N MET A 1 -14.35 -5.83 13.02
CA MET A 1 -14.06 -7.01 12.16
C MET A 1 -12.61 -6.90 11.69
N ALA A 2 -12.06 -7.97 11.11
CA ALA A 2 -10.69 -7.96 10.61
C ALA A 2 -10.68 -7.47 9.15
N LEU A 3 -9.85 -6.46 8.88
CA LEU A 3 -9.52 -6.04 7.53
C LEU A 3 -8.76 -7.16 6.83
N ASN A 4 -9.22 -7.61 5.66
CA ASN A 4 -8.60 -8.70 4.91
C ASN A 4 -8.17 -8.25 3.51
N PHE A 5 -7.13 -8.86 2.97
CA PHE A 5 -6.60 -8.57 1.63
C PHE A 5 -6.58 -9.81 0.72
N PRO A 6 -7.74 -10.44 0.46
CA PRO A 6 -7.82 -11.66 -0.34
C PRO A 6 -7.37 -11.43 -1.79
N ASN A 7 -7.67 -10.26 -2.34
CA ASN A 7 -7.29 -9.87 -3.69
C ASN A 7 -5.88 -9.26 -3.71
N ARG A 8 -5.14 -9.53 -4.78
CA ARG A 8 -3.87 -8.86 -5.10
C ARG A 8 -4.06 -7.60 -5.95
N SER A 9 -5.28 -7.08 -6.02
CA SER A 9 -5.65 -5.89 -6.78
C SER A 9 -4.80 -4.70 -6.36
N ARG A 10 -4.01 -4.23 -7.31
CA ARG A 10 -3.03 -3.15 -7.18
C ARG A 10 -3.01 -2.36 -8.48
N SER A 11 -2.82 -1.05 -8.40
CA SER A 11 -2.64 -0.17 -9.55
C SER A 11 -1.64 0.90 -9.17
N TYR A 12 -0.64 1.10 -10.02
CA TYR A 12 0.31 2.20 -9.83
C TYR A 12 -0.32 3.51 -10.33
N ASP A 13 -0.10 4.57 -9.58
CA ASP A 13 -0.45 5.94 -9.93
C ASP A 13 0.85 6.69 -10.22
N ALA A 14 1.17 6.82 -11.51
CA ALA A 14 2.38 7.52 -11.96
C ALA A 14 2.34 9.03 -11.70
N ALA A 15 1.15 9.64 -11.57
CA ALA A 15 1.02 11.08 -11.32
C ALA A 15 1.32 11.44 -9.85
N ALA A 16 0.99 10.53 -8.92
CA ALA A 16 1.24 10.70 -7.49
C ALA A 16 2.47 9.91 -6.96
N GLN A 17 3.03 9.01 -7.76
CA GLN A 17 4.03 8.00 -7.37
C GLN A 17 3.57 7.16 -6.17
N GLN A 18 2.42 6.49 -6.30
CA GLN A 18 1.79 5.69 -5.25
C GLN A 18 1.21 4.39 -5.80
N VAL A 19 1.14 3.34 -4.98
CA VAL A 19 0.38 2.12 -5.30
C VAL A 19 -0.97 2.15 -4.59
N ARG A 20 -2.04 2.08 -5.39
CA ARG A 20 -3.43 1.92 -4.94
C ARG A 20 -3.72 0.44 -4.73
N PHE A 21 -4.27 0.06 -3.59
CA PHE A 21 -4.75 -1.29 -3.30
C PHE A 21 -6.02 -1.27 -2.45
N ILE A 22 -6.74 -2.39 -2.38
CA ILE A 22 -8.05 -2.47 -1.70
C ILE A 22 -8.01 -3.54 -0.61
N GLY A 23 -8.34 -3.14 0.62
CA GLY A 23 -8.70 -4.03 1.72
C GLY A 23 -10.20 -4.23 1.82
N TYR A 24 -10.62 -5.29 2.50
CA TYR A 24 -12.03 -5.68 2.65
C TYR A 24 -12.35 -5.87 4.13
N ASP A 25 -13.25 -5.05 4.68
CA ASP A 25 -13.86 -5.28 6.00
C ASP A 25 -15.23 -5.96 5.82
N GLY A 26 -15.21 -7.28 5.64
CA GLY A 26 -16.37 -8.05 5.21
C GLY A 26 -16.77 -7.69 3.77
N LEU A 27 -17.92 -7.04 3.60
CA LEU A 27 -18.44 -6.59 2.30
C LEU A 27 -17.94 -5.19 1.90
N PHE A 28 -17.33 -4.43 2.81
CA PHE A 28 -16.91 -3.07 2.55
C PHE A 28 -15.51 -3.02 1.95
N GLN A 29 -15.39 -2.43 0.76
CA GLN A 29 -14.10 -2.08 0.17
C GLN A 29 -13.53 -0.85 0.89
N VAL A 30 -12.26 -0.97 1.32
CA VAL A 30 -11.51 0.09 1.98
C VAL A 30 -10.30 0.41 1.09
N PRO A 31 -10.27 1.57 0.42
CA PRO A 31 -9.16 1.91 -0.46
C PRO A 31 -7.95 2.40 0.34
N PHE A 32 -6.78 1.86 -0.01
CA PHE A 32 -5.49 2.25 0.52
C PHE A 32 -4.59 2.76 -0.61
N LEU A 33 -3.82 3.79 -0.29
CA LEU A 33 -2.69 4.29 -1.05
C LEU A 33 -1.44 4.00 -0.24
N VAL A 34 -0.35 3.59 -0.88
CA VAL A 34 0.98 3.61 -0.29
C VAL A 34 1.95 4.34 -1.19
N GLU A 35 2.69 5.28 -0.64
CA GLU A 35 3.71 6.01 -1.39
C GLU A 35 4.85 5.07 -1.78
N ILE A 36 5.39 5.23 -3.00
CA ILE A 36 6.54 4.45 -3.47
C ILE A 36 7.71 4.56 -2.48
N ALA A 37 7.99 5.77 -2.01
CA ALA A 37 9.02 6.06 -1.01
C ALA A 37 8.85 5.33 0.34
N ALA A 38 7.68 4.74 0.61
CA ALA A 38 7.44 3.98 1.84
C ALA A 38 8.14 2.62 1.85
N PHE A 39 8.15 1.92 0.71
CA PHE A 39 8.75 0.60 0.53
C PHE A 39 9.98 0.61 -0.38
N TRP A 40 10.00 1.49 -1.39
CA TRP A 40 11.14 1.71 -2.29
C TRP A 40 12.10 2.72 -1.67
N LYS A 41 13.10 2.25 -0.91
CA LYS A 41 14.14 3.11 -0.29
C LYS A 41 15.18 3.67 -1.27
N GLY A 42 14.94 3.58 -2.57
CA GLY A 42 15.83 4.04 -3.62
C GLY A 42 16.98 3.07 -3.93
N ALA A 43 17.63 3.34 -5.07
CA ALA A 43 18.75 2.61 -5.66
C ALA A 43 18.46 1.17 -6.15
N SER A 44 18.25 1.04 -7.48
CA SER A 44 19.16 0.22 -8.30
C SER A 44 19.00 0.44 -9.81
N LYS A 45 17.87 0.99 -10.27
CA LYS A 45 17.55 1.21 -11.70
C LYS A 45 17.48 2.72 -12.00
N ALA A 46 18.06 3.16 -13.10
CA ALA A 46 18.04 4.57 -13.52
C ALA A 46 16.64 5.02 -14.01
N ASP A 47 15.88 4.08 -14.56
CA ASP A 47 14.49 4.21 -14.97
C ASP A 47 13.74 2.98 -14.41
N PRO A 48 13.01 3.10 -13.27
CA PRO A 48 12.19 2.03 -12.73
C PRO A 48 10.78 2.08 -13.33
N ASP A 49 10.40 0.98 -13.99
CA ASP A 49 9.09 0.79 -14.61
C ASP A 49 7.99 0.51 -13.56
N GLU A 50 6.72 0.57 -13.99
CA GLU A 50 5.57 0.18 -13.15
C GLU A 50 5.74 -1.22 -12.52
N ASP A 51 6.21 -2.20 -13.29
CA ASP A 51 6.41 -3.58 -12.81
C ASP A 51 7.48 -3.68 -11.69
N ASP A 52 8.56 -2.90 -11.75
CA ASP A 52 9.57 -2.86 -10.67
C ASP A 52 8.94 -2.37 -9.35
N TYR A 53 8.10 -1.32 -9.43
CA TYR A 53 7.37 -0.81 -8.27
C TYR A 53 6.33 -1.80 -7.74
N LEU A 54 5.59 -2.47 -8.63
CA LEU A 54 4.60 -3.49 -8.23
C LEU A 54 5.26 -4.74 -7.63
N ALA A 55 6.44 -5.15 -8.13
CA ALA A 55 7.22 -6.24 -7.58
C ALA A 55 7.78 -5.91 -6.18
N ALA A 56 8.28 -4.68 -5.99
CA ALA A 56 8.72 -4.22 -4.67
C ALA A 56 7.56 -4.06 -3.68
N PHE A 57 6.38 -3.63 -4.15
CA PHE A 57 5.14 -3.64 -3.34
C PHE A 57 4.78 -5.07 -2.93
N ASP A 58 4.84 -6.05 -3.84
CA ASP A 58 4.58 -7.46 -3.51
C ASP A 58 5.57 -8.01 -2.49
N ALA A 59 6.86 -7.65 -2.59
CA ALA A 59 7.89 -8.04 -1.63
C ALA A 59 7.68 -7.39 -0.24
N ALA A 60 7.24 -6.13 -0.20
CA ALA A 60 6.93 -5.40 1.03
C ALA A 60 5.48 -5.61 1.54
N ARG A 61 4.67 -6.42 0.85
CA ARG A 61 3.21 -6.50 1.03
C ARG A 61 2.79 -6.76 2.46
N SER A 62 3.49 -7.63 3.18
CA SER A 62 3.18 -7.95 4.59
C SER A 62 3.33 -6.73 5.51
N ALA A 63 4.38 -5.91 5.33
CA ALA A 63 4.59 -4.70 6.12
C ALA A 63 3.56 -3.61 5.77
N ILE A 64 3.23 -3.49 4.48
CA ILE A 64 2.21 -2.54 4.00
C ILE A 64 0.82 -2.93 4.52
N GLN A 65 0.50 -4.23 4.60
CA GLN A 65 -0.74 -4.73 5.19
C GLN A 65 -0.81 -4.49 6.70
N ASP A 66 0.28 -4.71 7.43
CA ASP A 66 0.34 -4.41 8.87
C ASP A 66 0.14 -2.91 9.16
N ALA A 67 0.80 -2.05 8.37
CA ALA A 67 0.58 -0.60 8.40
C ALA A 67 -0.87 -0.23 8.07
N ALA A 68 -1.49 -0.88 7.07
CA ALA A 68 -2.90 -0.69 6.73
C ALA A 68 -3.83 -1.10 7.89
N HIS A 69 -3.54 -2.20 8.60
CA HIS A 69 -4.25 -2.61 9.80
C HIS A 69 -4.11 -1.58 10.94
N LYS A 70 -2.89 -1.11 11.22
CA LYS A 70 -2.62 -0.07 12.23
C LYS A 70 -3.37 1.23 11.92
N ALA A 71 -3.32 1.68 10.68
CA ALA A 71 -4.03 2.88 10.22
C ALA A 71 -5.56 2.72 10.30
N TYR A 72 -6.09 1.54 9.91
CA TYR A 72 -7.52 1.23 10.00
C TYR A 72 -8.01 1.17 11.45
N ALA A 73 -7.23 0.57 12.36
CA ALA A 73 -7.54 0.49 13.78
C ALA A 73 -7.58 1.86 14.47
N HIS A 74 -6.82 2.84 13.97
CA HIS A 74 -6.84 4.22 14.46
C HIS A 74 -8.12 5.00 14.14
N GLY A 75 -9.02 4.46 13.30
CA GLY A 75 -10.33 5.04 13.02
C GLY A 75 -10.73 4.91 11.55
N ARG A 76 -12.04 4.80 11.28
CA ARG A 76 -12.58 4.68 9.92
C ARG A 76 -12.43 5.98 9.12
N LYS A 77 -11.75 5.88 7.97
CA LYS A 77 -11.59 6.94 6.96
C LYS A 77 -12.05 6.42 5.59
N ASN A 78 -12.48 7.32 4.72
CA ASN A 78 -12.88 6.99 3.34
C ASN A 78 -11.68 6.59 2.45
N LEU A 79 -10.46 7.01 2.84
CA LEU A 79 -9.22 6.75 2.15
C LEU A 79 -8.08 6.76 3.17
N TYR A 80 -7.16 5.81 3.03
CA TYR A 80 -5.94 5.74 3.84
C TYR A 80 -4.73 5.95 2.95
N VAL A 81 -3.82 6.83 3.37
CA VAL A 81 -2.52 7.02 2.74
C VAL A 81 -1.46 6.52 3.71
N LEU A 82 -0.67 5.55 3.28
CA LEU A 82 0.42 4.95 4.02
C LEU A 82 1.73 5.55 3.51
N THR A 83 2.41 6.24 4.40
CA THR A 83 3.68 6.89 4.12
C THR A 83 4.85 6.03 4.57
N ALA A 84 6.05 6.51 4.32
CA ALA A 84 7.27 5.91 4.85
C ALA A 84 7.35 5.87 6.39
N GLY A 85 6.54 6.64 7.11
CA GLY A 85 6.41 6.53 8.57
C GLY A 85 5.61 5.29 8.97
N ASP A 86 4.47 5.06 8.31
CA ASP A 86 3.50 4.02 8.65
C ASP A 86 4.03 2.60 8.40
N VAL A 87 4.79 2.40 7.31
CA VAL A 87 5.35 1.09 6.92
C VAL A 87 6.59 0.70 7.78
N ARG A 88 7.03 1.57 8.71
CA ARG A 88 8.23 1.38 9.53
C ARG A 88 7.96 1.28 11.04
N GLY A 89 6.69 1.28 11.46
CA GLY A 89 6.26 1.13 12.86
C GLY A 89 5.70 -0.25 13.16
#